data_AF-A0A3D2U2L5-F1
#
_entry.id   AF-A0A3D2U2L5-F1
#
_cell.length_a   1.000
_cell.length_b   1.000
_cell.length_c   1.000
_cell.angle_alpha   90.00
_cell.angle_beta   90.00
_cell.angle_gamma   90.00
#
_symmetry.space_group_name_H-M   'P 1'
#
loop_
_entity.id
_entity.type
_entity.pdbx_description
1 polymer ?
#
loop_
_entity_poly.entity_id
_entity_poly.type
_entity_poly.pdbx_seq_one_letter_code
_entity_poly.pdbx_strand_id
1 'polypeptide(L)'
;MQPVFDHHQLQTRRHFFGRSAVGIGTAALATLLNRESVADQLVNHFAPTAKRVIYLFQNGAPTQVDLFDHKPQLERFRGTDLPKEV
;
A
#
# COMPACT_ATOMS: atom_id res chain seq x y z
N MET A 1 31.09 33.78 6.65
CA MET A 1 31.37 32.48 6.01
C MET A 1 32.77 32.07 6.43
N GLN A 2 32.93 30.99 7.18
CA GLN A 2 34.25 30.47 7.56
C GLN A 2 34.60 29.32 6.59
N PRO A 3 35.55 29.52 5.66
CA PRO A 3 35.76 28.61 4.54
C PRO A 3 36.19 27.19 4.96
N VAL A 4 36.86 27.07 6.11
CA VAL A 4 37.26 25.78 6.69
C VAL A 4 36.05 24.99 7.17
N PHE A 5 35.09 25.65 7.81
CA PHE A 5 33.85 25.03 8.25
C PHE A 5 33.00 24.56 7.07
N ASP A 6 32.90 25.38 6.02
CA ASP A 6 32.16 25.05 4.80
C ASP A 6 32.78 23.84 4.09
N HIS A 7 34.12 23.75 4.05
CA HIS A 7 34.83 22.60 3.51
C HIS A 7 34.53 21.31 4.30
N HIS A 8 34.54 21.37 5.63
CA HIS A 8 34.17 20.23 6.46
C HIS A 8 32.71 19.81 6.27
N GLN A 9 31.78 20.76 6.10
CA GLN A 9 30.38 20.44 5.83
C GLN A 9 30.22 19.71 4.50
N LEU A 10 30.89 20.16 3.43
CA LEU A 10 30.86 19.54 2.11
C LEU A 10 31.44 18.10 2.09
N GLN A 11 32.34 17.76 3.02
CA GLN A 11 32.87 16.41 3.17
C GLN A 11 31.90 15.44 3.87
N THR A 12 30.88 15.94 4.58
CA THR A 12 29.96 15.07 5.31
C THR A 12 28.89 14.46 4.40
N ARG A 13 28.69 13.14 4.52
CA ARG A 13 27.62 12.41 3.80
C ARG A 13 26.24 13.03 4.03
N ARG A 14 25.95 13.43 5.27
CA ARG A 14 24.66 14.05 5.64
C ARG A 14 24.40 15.35 4.87
N HIS A 15 25.40 16.22 4.75
CA HIS A 15 25.25 17.48 4.01
C HIS A 15 25.16 17.24 2.50
N PHE A 16 25.94 16.30 1.98
CA PHE A 16 25.85 15.87 0.57
C PHE A 16 24.47 15.34 0.22
N PHE A 17 23.97 14.33 0.95
CA PHE A 17 22.64 13.77 0.71
C PHE A 17 21.53 14.79 1.00
N GLY A 18 21.67 15.63 2.02
CA GLY A 18 20.71 16.69 2.32
C GLY A 18 20.57 17.71 1.19
N ARG A 19 21.67 18.09 0.52
CA ARG A 19 21.65 19.04 -0.61
C ARG A 19 21.21 18.38 -1.91
N SER A 20 21.63 17.15 -2.18
CA SER A 20 21.31 16.44 -3.42
C SER A 20 19.87 15.89 -3.45
N ALA A 21 19.28 15.57 -2.29
CA ALA A 21 17.93 15.01 -2.21
C ALA A 21 16.85 15.94 -2.79
N VAL A 22 17.01 17.26 -2.60
CA VAL A 22 16.04 18.25 -3.13
C VAL A 22 16.04 18.25 -4.66
N GLY A 23 17.20 18.23 -5.30
CA GLY A 23 17.30 18.26 -6.78
C GLY A 23 16.79 16.99 -7.45
N ILE A 24 17.09 15.81 -6.89
CA ILE A 24 16.57 14.54 -7.43
C ILE A 24 15.08 14.41 -7.14
N GLY A 25 14.62 14.84 -5.96
CA GLY A 25 13.22 14.80 -5.57
C GLY A 25 12.33 15.68 -6.45
N THR A 26 12.77 16.89 -6.82
CA THR A 26 12.01 17.77 -7.72
C THR A 26 11.90 17.20 -9.14
N ALA A 27 12.97 16.58 -9.67
CA ALA A 27 12.95 15.92 -10.97
C ALA A 27 12.01 14.70 -10.99
N ALA A 28 12.00 13.90 -9.92
CA ALA A 28 11.08 12.79 -9.76
C ALA A 28 9.61 13.26 -9.66
N LEU A 29 9.36 14.32 -8.87
CA LEU A 29 8.03 14.91 -8.72
C LEU A 29 7.51 15.47 -10.06
N ALA A 30 8.34 16.18 -10.82
CA ALA A 30 7.98 16.68 -12.15
C ALA A 30 7.59 15.54 -13.11
N THR A 31 8.30 14.40 -13.04
CA THR A 31 7.97 13.20 -13.82
C THR A 31 6.62 12.60 -13.43
N LEU A 32 6.32 12.52 -12.13
CA LEU A 32 5.07 11.97 -11.62
C LEU A 32 3.88 12.87 -11.96
N LEU A 33 4.00 14.19 -11.75
CA LEU A 33 2.95 15.16 -12.09
C LEU A 33 2.69 15.22 -13.60
N ASN A 34 3.73 15.05 -14.44
CA ASN A 34 3.56 15.00 -15.89
C ASN A 34 2.87 13.71 -16.39
N ARG A 35 2.77 12.65 -15.56
CA ARG A 35 1.96 11.47 -15.92
C ARG A 35 0.46 11.70 -15.77
N GLU A 36 0.05 12.55 -14.84
CA GLU A 36 -1.38 12.82 -14.59
C GLU A 36 -1.99 13.71 -15.69
N SER A 37 -1.20 14.55 -16.36
CA SER A 37 -1.69 15.42 -17.44
C SER A 37 -2.00 14.70 -18.75
N VAL A 38 -1.56 13.44 -18.93
CA VAL A 38 -1.79 12.63 -20.14
C VAL A 38 -2.93 11.61 -19.94
N ALA A 39 -3.52 11.54 -18.74
CA ALA A 39 -4.60 10.61 -18.43
C ALA A 39 -5.96 10.99 -19.07
N ASP A 40 -6.05 12.15 -19.73
CA ASP A 40 -7.30 12.66 -20.32
C ASP A 40 -7.52 12.24 -21.80
N GLN A 41 -6.54 11.57 -22.42
CA GLN A 41 -6.62 11.22 -23.85
C GLN A 41 -6.97 9.75 -24.14
N LEU A 42 -7.16 8.93 -23.11
CA LEU A 42 -7.50 7.51 -23.25
C LEU A 42 -8.77 7.12 -22.51
N VAL A 43 -9.78 8.00 -22.50
CA VAL A 43 -11.13 7.61 -22.07
C VAL A 43 -11.79 6.81 -23.19
N ASN A 44 -11.29 5.59 -23.36
CA ASN A 44 -11.89 4.56 -24.17
C ASN A 44 -13.17 4.09 -23.45
N HIS A 45 -14.30 4.75 -23.72
CA HIS A 45 -15.64 4.40 -23.22
C HIS A 45 -16.19 3.11 -23.86
N PHE A 46 -15.39 2.05 -23.91
CA PHE A 46 -15.88 0.74 -24.34
C PHE A 46 -16.55 0.04 -23.16
N ALA A 47 -17.70 -0.59 -23.41
CA ALA A 47 -18.31 -1.47 -22.43
C ALA A 47 -17.31 -2.61 -22.08
N PRO A 48 -16.99 -2.85 -20.80
CA PRO A 48 -16.06 -3.90 -20.44
C PRO A 48 -16.63 -5.27 -20.82
N THR A 49 -15.92 -6.02 -21.68
CA THR A 49 -16.34 -7.36 -22.13
C THR A 49 -15.44 -8.44 -21.52
N ALA A 50 -15.69 -8.79 -20.25
CA ALA A 50 -15.00 -9.93 -19.64
C ALA A 50 -15.61 -11.25 -20.12
N LYS A 51 -14.91 -11.99 -20.99
CA LYS A 51 -15.39 -13.30 -21.50
C LYS A 51 -15.09 -14.46 -20.55
N ARG A 52 -14.06 -14.35 -19.71
CA ARG A 52 -13.62 -15.39 -18.77
C ARG A 52 -13.12 -14.76 -17.48
N VAL A 53 -13.55 -15.30 -16.34
CA VAL A 53 -13.15 -14.84 -15.01
C VAL A 53 -12.40 -15.99 -14.32
N ILE A 54 -11.17 -15.74 -13.89
CA ILE A 54 -10.43 -16.66 -13.02
C ILE A 54 -10.69 -16.23 -11.59
N TYR A 55 -11.51 -17.00 -10.87
CA TYR A 55 -11.78 -16.79 -9.46
C TYR A 55 -10.82 -17.65 -8.63
N LEU A 56 -9.95 -17.00 -7.86
CA LEU A 56 -9.02 -17.66 -6.96
C LEU A 56 -9.55 -17.53 -5.53
N PHE A 57 -10.09 -18.62 -5.00
CA PHE A 57 -10.47 -18.72 -3.59
C PHE A 57 -9.29 -19.26 -2.78
N GLN A 58 -8.58 -18.38 -2.08
CA GLN A 58 -7.46 -18.76 -1.22
C GLN A 58 -7.99 -19.05 0.19
N ASN A 59 -8.40 -20.29 0.46
CA ASN A 59 -8.90 -20.76 1.76
C ASN A 59 -7.77 -20.91 2.81
N GLY A 60 -6.92 -19.91 2.96
CA GLY A 60 -5.78 -19.97 3.88
C GLY A 60 -5.87 -19.01 5.06
N ALA A 61 -6.64 -17.93 4.92
CA ALA A 61 -6.74 -16.90 5.94
C ALA A 61 -7.95 -17.16 6.85
N PRO A 62 -7.82 -16.87 8.17
CA PRO A 62 -8.99 -16.79 9.03
C PRO A 62 -9.96 -15.77 8.43
N THR A 63 -11.25 -16.11 8.43
CA THR A 63 -12.27 -15.18 7.97
C THR A 63 -12.28 -13.95 8.87
N GLN A 64 -12.85 -12.84 8.41
CA GLN A 64 -13.02 -11.65 9.25
C GLN A 64 -13.70 -11.98 10.59
N VAL A 65 -14.61 -12.97 10.59
CA VAL A 65 -15.27 -13.40 11.83
C VAL A 65 -14.38 -14.28 12.70
N ASP A 66 -13.38 -14.98 12.17
CA ASP A 66 -12.43 -15.81 12.92
C ASP A 66 -11.20 -15.03 13.44
N LEU A 67 -11.18 -13.71 13.27
CA LEU A 67 -10.16 -12.82 13.85
C LEU A 67 -10.31 -12.71 15.38
N PHE A 68 -9.45 -11.87 15.98
CA PHE A 68 -9.26 -11.68 17.43
C PHE A 68 -10.45 -11.12 18.22
N ASP A 69 -11.66 -11.11 17.65
CA ASP A 69 -12.86 -10.70 18.35
C ASP A 69 -13.22 -11.74 19.43
N HIS A 70 -13.38 -11.27 20.66
CA HIS A 70 -13.77 -12.10 21.79
C HIS A 70 -15.21 -12.61 21.63
N LYS A 71 -15.36 -13.95 21.61
CA LYS A 71 -16.64 -14.64 21.37
C LYS A 71 -17.05 -15.47 22.59
N PRO A 72 -17.66 -14.85 23.62
CA PRO A 72 -17.99 -15.55 24.87
C PRO A 72 -19.00 -16.68 24.69
N GLN A 73 -19.85 -16.60 23.66
CA GLN A 73 -20.79 -17.67 23.33
C GLN A 73 -20.09 -18.94 22.84
N LEU A 74 -18.95 -18.84 22.12
CA LEU A 74 -18.21 -20.01 21.67
C LEU A 74 -17.62 -20.80 22.84
N GLU A 75 -17.12 -20.10 23.87
CA GLU A 75 -16.69 -20.76 25.10
C GLU A 75 -17.86 -21.40 25.85
N ARG A 76 -19.01 -20.72 25.91
CA ARG A 76 -20.22 -21.25 26.56
C ARG A 76 -20.72 -22.54 25.91
N PHE A 77 -20.68 -22.64 24.59
CA PHE A 77 -21.21 -23.79 23.85
C PHE A 77 -20.12 -24.82 23.48
N ARG A 78 -18.90 -24.67 24.02
CA ARG A 78 -17.79 -25.57 23.75
C ARG A 78 -18.14 -27.00 24.20
N GLY A 79 -18.12 -27.94 23.25
CA GLY A 79 -18.44 -29.35 23.52
C GLY A 79 -19.92 -29.66 23.74
N THR A 80 -20.81 -28.71 23.42
CA THR A 80 -22.26 -28.98 23.41
C THR A 80 -22.63 -29.66 22.09
N ASP A 81 -23.43 -30.72 22.15
CA ASP A 81 -23.96 -31.36 20.94
C ASP A 81 -24.85 -30.38 20.16
N LEU A 82 -24.86 -30.54 18.82
CA LEU A 82 -25.75 -29.75 17.99
C LEU A 82 -27.21 -30.05 18.37
N PRO A 83 -28.09 -29.03 18.37
CA PRO A 83 -29.51 -29.25 18.56
C PRO A 83 -30.02 -30.22 17.49
N LYS A 84 -30.96 -31.09 17.89
CA LYS A 84 -31.61 -32.01 16.96
C LYS A 84 -32.27 -31.20 15.85
N GLU A 85 -32.05 -31.61 14.61
CA GLU A 85 -32.71 -31.02 13.43
C GLU A 85 -34.24 -31.05 13.63
N VAL A 86 -34.92 -29.98 13.19
CA VAL A 86 -36.39 -29.85 13.20
C VAL A 86 -36.92 -30.17 11.83
#